data_AF-A0A2D4PN76-F1
#
_entry.id   AF-A0A2D4PN76-F1
#
_cell.length_a   1.000
_cell.length_b   1.000
_cell.length_c   1.000
_cell.angle_alpha   90.00
_cell.angle_beta   90.00
_cell.angle_gamma   90.00
#
_symmetry.space_group_name_H-M   'P 1'
#
loop_
_entity.id
_entity.type
_entity.pdbx_description
1 polymer ?
#
loop_
_entity_poly.entity_id
_entity_poly.type
_entity_poly.pdbx_seq_one_letter_code
_entity_poly.pdbx_strand_id
1 'polypeptide(L)'
;FRGLKSFRTSPWDPKENLPRDYAQIFQFQDFSRTKKHVFRQLEKEETDGAQVGWYVTVHLCNVPVSVLESFEQKQEPLVLFTLLPYEQKMSVLNLLVRRHPGYSEPVKSKEDVIVHCGFRRFRASPLYSQHTSADKHKLEKFFHADTAVVASIYAPITFPPASVLLFKQESDGVQNLLATGSLLSVNPNRLVVKRVVLSGHPFKIFSKLAVVRYMFFNREDVLWFKPVELRTKWGRRGHIKEPLGTHGHMKCQFDGQLKSQDTVLMTLYKRVFPRWTFDPYVPEPTRWRDSILPGLEGEEKMD
;
A
#
# COMPACT_ATOMS: atom_id res chain seq x y z
N PHE A 1 -16.93 9.55 -2.60
CA PHE A 1 -17.09 8.13 -2.23
C PHE A 1 -18.30 7.58 -2.98
N ARG A 2 -18.34 6.28 -3.30
CA ARG A 2 -19.52 5.65 -3.93
C ARG A 2 -19.91 4.36 -3.22
N GLY A 3 -21.19 4.03 -3.24
CA GLY A 3 -21.68 2.70 -2.85
C GLY A 3 -21.37 1.69 -3.94
N LEU A 4 -21.04 0.46 -3.54
CA LEU A 4 -20.93 -0.68 -4.46
C LEU A 4 -21.87 -1.77 -3.97
N LYS A 5 -22.67 -2.34 -4.86
CA LYS A 5 -23.52 -3.51 -4.56
C LYS A 5 -22.68 -4.71 -4.13
N SER A 6 -21.55 -4.92 -4.81
CA SER A 6 -20.58 -5.96 -4.45
C SER A 6 -19.18 -5.48 -4.73
N PHE A 7 -18.31 -5.57 -3.73
CA PHE A 7 -16.90 -5.20 -3.90
C PHE A 7 -16.22 -6.06 -4.97
N ARG A 8 -16.61 -7.33 -5.09
CA ARG A 8 -16.00 -8.27 -6.04
C ARG A 8 -16.50 -8.07 -7.47
N THR A 9 -17.81 -7.95 -7.66
CA THR A 9 -18.42 -7.99 -9.01
C THR A 9 -18.77 -6.63 -9.60
N SER A 10 -19.00 -5.59 -8.79
CA SER A 10 -19.34 -4.26 -9.36
C SER A 10 -18.14 -3.66 -10.11
N PRO A 11 -18.29 -3.20 -11.36
CA PRO A 11 -17.18 -2.68 -12.15
C PRO A 11 -16.60 -1.40 -11.53
N TRP A 12 -15.31 -1.16 -11.76
CA TRP A 12 -14.65 0.09 -11.41
C TRP A 12 -13.58 0.38 -12.47
N ASP A 13 -13.65 1.54 -13.11
CA ASP A 13 -12.71 1.90 -14.16
C ASP A 13 -11.33 2.29 -13.58
N PRO A 14 -10.22 1.61 -13.97
CA PRO A 14 -8.86 1.95 -13.58
C PRO A 14 -8.34 3.31 -14.08
N LYS A 15 -9.02 3.95 -15.03
CA LYS A 15 -8.63 5.28 -15.54
C LYS A 15 -9.49 6.42 -14.99
N GLU A 16 -10.41 6.12 -14.08
CA GLU A 16 -11.26 7.14 -13.47
C GLU A 16 -10.54 7.90 -12.34
N ASN A 17 -10.72 9.23 -12.32
CA ASN A 17 -10.24 10.14 -11.27
C ASN A 17 -8.73 10.01 -10.96
N LEU A 18 -7.89 9.95 -12.00
CA LEU A 18 -6.44 9.85 -11.84
C LEU A 18 -5.84 11.14 -11.24
N PRO A 19 -4.87 11.04 -10.32
CA PRO A 19 -4.16 12.20 -9.80
C PRO A 19 -3.17 12.75 -10.84
N ARG A 20 -2.71 13.99 -10.65
CA ARG A 20 -1.71 14.62 -11.51
C ARG A 20 -0.41 13.81 -11.59
N ASP A 21 -0.03 13.17 -10.49
CA ASP A 21 1.16 12.31 -10.40
C ASP A 21 1.14 11.15 -11.42
N TYR A 22 -0.05 10.67 -11.79
CA TYR A 22 -0.18 9.60 -12.79
C TYR A 22 0.18 10.04 -14.22
N ALA A 23 0.27 11.35 -14.48
CA ALA A 23 0.75 11.86 -15.76
C ALA A 23 2.29 11.80 -15.87
N GLN A 24 3.00 11.69 -14.74
CA GLN A 24 4.47 11.68 -14.69
C GLN A 24 5.06 10.26 -14.75
N ILE A 25 4.23 9.23 -14.54
CA ILE A 25 4.67 7.84 -14.53
C ILE A 25 4.57 7.19 -15.91
N PHE A 26 5.43 6.20 -16.12
CA PHE A 26 5.39 5.36 -17.30
C PHE A 26 4.50 4.14 -17.07
N GLN A 27 3.63 3.86 -18.05
CA GLN A 27 2.77 2.69 -18.05
C GLN A 27 3.14 1.79 -19.23
N PHE A 28 3.33 0.50 -18.96
CA PHE A 28 3.47 -0.51 -20.01
C PHE A 28 2.10 -0.89 -20.57
N GLN A 29 2.02 -1.08 -21.89
CA GLN A 29 0.85 -1.70 -22.52
C GLN A 29 0.71 -3.17 -22.08
N ASP A 30 1.80 -3.93 -22.21
CA ASP A 30 1.93 -5.29 -21.68
C ASP A 30 3.32 -5.44 -21.04
N PHE A 31 3.33 -5.51 -19.71
CA PHE A 31 4.55 -5.63 -18.93
C PHE A 31 5.28 -6.95 -19.19
N SER A 32 4.54 -8.07 -19.28
CA SER A 32 5.11 -9.41 -19.44
C SER A 32 5.77 -9.58 -20.80
N ARG A 33 5.12 -9.04 -21.86
CA ARG A 33 5.69 -9.07 -23.21
C ARG A 33 6.93 -8.18 -23.30
N THR A 34 6.87 -6.97 -22.75
CA THR A 34 8.01 -6.04 -22.75
C THR A 34 9.20 -6.64 -22.00
N LYS A 35 8.96 -7.24 -20.84
CA LYS A 35 9.96 -7.96 -20.06
C LYS A 35 10.65 -9.03 -20.91
N LYS A 36 9.90 -9.96 -21.50
CA LYS A 36 10.47 -11.05 -22.35
C LYS A 36 11.28 -10.51 -23.52
N HIS A 37 10.84 -9.41 -24.13
CA HIS A 37 11.55 -8.76 -25.22
C HIS A 37 12.90 -8.21 -24.76
N VAL A 38 12.92 -7.47 -23.65
CA VAL A 38 14.15 -6.90 -23.07
C VAL A 38 15.15 -8.00 -22.73
N PHE A 39 14.73 -9.08 -22.06
CA PHE A 39 15.64 -10.18 -21.74
C PHE A 39 16.22 -10.86 -22.98
N ARG A 40 15.40 -11.12 -24.01
CA ARG A 40 15.88 -11.72 -25.26
C ARG A 40 16.85 -10.79 -26.03
N GLN A 41 16.68 -9.48 -25.90
CA GLN A 41 17.55 -8.51 -26.56
C GLN A 41 18.93 -8.50 -25.90
N LEU A 42 18.98 -8.55 -24.56
CA LEU A 42 20.23 -8.65 -23.80
C LEU A 42 21.04 -9.88 -24.19
N GLU A 43 20.40 -11.07 -24.27
CA GLU A 43 21.07 -12.32 -24.68
C GLU A 43 21.71 -12.24 -26.07
N LYS A 44 21.22 -11.35 -26.95
CA LYS A 44 21.79 -11.13 -28.29
C LYS A 44 22.89 -10.08 -28.29
N GLU A 45 22.71 -9.02 -27.51
CA GLU A 45 23.63 -7.88 -27.42
C GLU A 45 24.87 -8.14 -26.57
N GLU A 46 24.90 -9.21 -25.78
CA GLU A 46 26.07 -9.67 -24.99
C GLU A 46 27.37 -9.89 -25.81
N THR A 47 27.31 -9.77 -27.13
CA THR A 47 28.46 -9.96 -28.03
C THR A 47 29.35 -8.73 -28.23
N ASP A 48 28.87 -7.50 -27.95
CA ASP A 48 29.58 -6.25 -28.31
C ASP A 48 30.07 -5.41 -27.10
N GLY A 49 30.41 -6.06 -25.98
CA GLY A 49 30.79 -5.36 -24.73
C GLY A 49 31.89 -6.02 -23.92
N ALA A 50 32.23 -5.39 -22.79
CA ALA A 50 33.17 -5.97 -21.82
C ALA A 50 32.60 -7.28 -21.26
N GLN A 51 33.38 -8.36 -21.35
CA GLN A 51 32.96 -9.69 -20.94
C GLN A 51 33.14 -9.92 -19.44
N VAL A 52 32.40 -10.90 -18.91
CA VAL A 52 32.49 -11.29 -17.49
C VAL A 52 33.91 -11.76 -17.15
N GLY A 53 34.45 -11.22 -16.05
CA GLY A 53 35.78 -11.58 -15.54
C GLY A 53 36.90 -10.61 -15.92
N TRP A 54 36.63 -9.63 -16.78
CA TRP A 54 37.63 -8.62 -17.15
C TRP A 54 37.82 -7.58 -16.04
N TYR A 55 39.07 -7.19 -15.79
CA TYR A 55 39.39 -6.03 -14.97
C TYR A 55 39.21 -4.77 -15.82
N VAL A 56 38.19 -3.97 -15.50
CA VAL A 56 37.81 -2.80 -16.28
C VAL A 56 37.90 -1.53 -15.44
N THR A 57 38.21 -0.41 -16.10
CA THR A 57 38.11 0.94 -15.52
C THR A 57 36.89 1.63 -16.14
N VAL A 58 35.95 2.06 -15.32
CA VAL A 58 34.71 2.71 -15.78
C VAL A 58 34.79 4.21 -15.51
N HIS A 59 34.72 5.02 -16.57
CA HIS A 59 34.69 6.47 -16.46
C HIS A 59 33.23 6.95 -16.42
N LEU A 60 32.78 7.42 -15.26
CA LEU A 60 31.42 7.93 -15.05
C LEU A 60 31.40 9.47 -15.11
N CYS A 61 30.34 10.03 -15.69
CA CYS A 61 30.11 11.47 -15.70
C CYS A 61 29.24 11.90 -14.50
N ASN A 62 29.45 13.12 -14.02
CA ASN A 62 28.61 13.78 -13.00
C ASN A 62 28.43 13.00 -11.68
N VAL A 63 29.49 12.35 -11.19
CA VAL A 63 29.47 11.68 -9.88
C VAL A 63 29.70 12.72 -8.78
N PRO A 64 28.86 12.79 -7.73
CA PRO A 64 29.06 13.72 -6.63
C PRO A 64 30.27 13.32 -5.78
N VAL A 65 30.99 14.33 -5.28
CA VAL A 65 32.21 14.17 -4.46
C VAL A 65 31.96 13.35 -3.19
N SER A 66 30.75 13.41 -2.63
CA SER A 66 30.34 12.64 -1.46
C SER A 66 30.52 11.13 -1.63
N VAL A 67 30.43 10.60 -2.86
CA VAL A 67 30.65 9.17 -3.13
C VAL A 67 32.11 8.78 -2.95
N LEU A 68 33.04 9.65 -3.36
CA LEU A 68 34.48 9.45 -3.16
C LEU A 68 34.81 9.53 -1.67
N GLU A 69 34.26 10.50 -0.96
CA GLU A 69 34.46 10.65 0.50
C GLU A 69 33.96 9.42 1.27
N SER A 70 32.77 8.89 0.94
CA SER A 70 32.28 7.64 1.55
C SER A 70 33.19 6.45 1.26
N PHE A 71 33.76 6.36 0.05
CA PHE A 71 34.65 5.27 -0.31
C PHE A 71 36.00 5.35 0.43
N GLU A 72 36.64 6.52 0.42
CA GLU A 72 37.97 6.70 1.02
C GLU A 72 37.93 6.76 2.55
N GLN A 73 36.97 7.50 3.12
CA GLN A 73 36.93 7.77 4.56
C GLN A 73 36.19 6.67 5.33
N LYS A 74 35.08 6.15 4.78
CA LYS A 74 34.23 5.16 5.46
C LYS A 74 34.50 3.72 5.02
N GLN A 75 35.34 3.52 4.00
CA GLN A 75 35.64 2.20 3.41
C GLN A 75 34.38 1.44 2.98
N GLU A 76 33.35 2.16 2.53
CA GLU A 76 32.11 1.54 2.07
C GLU A 76 32.30 0.90 0.67
N PRO A 77 31.82 -0.34 0.45
CA PRO A 77 31.97 -0.98 -0.84
C PRO A 77 31.09 -0.30 -1.90
N LEU A 78 31.70 0.10 -3.01
CA LEU A 78 31.00 0.60 -4.18
C LEU A 78 30.63 -0.56 -5.12
N VAL A 79 29.35 -0.76 -5.34
CA VAL A 79 28.82 -1.77 -6.27
C VAL A 79 28.10 -1.05 -7.40
N LEU A 80 28.52 -1.32 -8.64
CA LEU A 80 27.91 -0.80 -9.85
C LEU A 80 27.13 -1.91 -10.55
N PHE A 81 25.97 -1.56 -11.09
CA PHE A 81 25.17 -2.45 -11.92
C PHE A 81 24.60 -1.67 -13.11
N THR A 82 24.47 -2.34 -14.26
CA THR A 82 23.90 -1.75 -15.46
C THR A 82 22.38 -1.79 -15.39
N LEU A 83 21.74 -0.70 -15.81
CA LEU A 83 20.28 -0.61 -15.84
C LEU A 83 19.73 -1.24 -17.11
N LEU A 84 18.62 -1.95 -16.97
CA LEU A 84 17.90 -2.45 -18.13
C LEU A 84 17.12 -1.32 -18.83
N PRO A 85 16.79 -1.48 -20.13
CA PRO A 85 15.91 -0.55 -20.83
C PRO A 85 14.65 -0.25 -20.01
N TYR A 86 14.29 1.03 -19.91
CA TYR A 86 13.14 1.55 -19.14
C TYR A 86 13.26 1.59 -17.61
N GLU A 87 14.30 1.02 -16.98
CA GLU A 87 14.42 1.01 -15.51
C GLU A 87 14.67 2.39 -14.88
N GLN A 88 15.16 3.35 -15.65
CA GLN A 88 15.29 4.74 -15.21
C GLN A 88 13.92 5.42 -15.00
N LYS A 89 12.87 4.95 -15.70
CA LYS A 89 11.55 5.60 -15.67
C LYS A 89 10.81 5.27 -14.37
N MET A 90 9.98 6.20 -13.90
CA MET A 90 9.15 6.02 -12.71
C MET A 90 7.84 5.28 -13.05
N SER A 91 7.39 4.39 -12.18
CA SER A 91 6.06 3.76 -12.28
C SER A 91 5.49 3.43 -10.90
N VAL A 92 4.34 2.75 -10.87
CA VAL A 92 3.76 2.21 -9.65
C VAL A 92 4.22 0.77 -9.48
N LEU A 93 5.08 0.55 -8.51
CA LEU A 93 5.55 -0.78 -8.12
C LEU A 93 4.58 -1.37 -7.10
N ASN A 94 4.23 -2.64 -7.31
CA ASN A 94 3.46 -3.45 -6.38
C ASN A 94 4.37 -4.51 -5.79
N LEU A 95 4.62 -4.43 -4.48
CA LEU A 95 5.51 -5.32 -3.74
C LEU A 95 4.68 -6.28 -2.90
N LEU A 96 4.90 -7.59 -3.01
CA LEU A 96 4.27 -8.58 -2.14
C LEU A 96 5.16 -8.77 -0.92
N VAL A 97 4.68 -8.35 0.25
CA VAL A 97 5.47 -8.33 1.48
C VAL A 97 4.74 -9.04 2.61
N ARG A 98 5.50 -9.77 3.44
CA ARG A 98 5.06 -10.37 4.70
C ARG A 98 5.86 -9.74 5.82
N ARG A 99 5.18 -9.45 6.92
CA ARG A 99 5.80 -8.83 8.09
C ARG A 99 6.81 -9.78 8.72
N HIS A 100 7.94 -9.23 9.14
CA HIS A 100 8.96 -9.99 9.86
C HIS A 100 8.47 -10.28 11.30
N PRO A 101 8.56 -11.53 11.81
CA PRO A 101 8.06 -11.87 13.14
C PRO A 101 8.71 -11.08 14.29
N GLY A 102 9.96 -10.64 14.10
CA GLY A 102 10.70 -9.85 15.10
C GLY A 102 10.20 -8.41 15.28
N TYR A 103 9.32 -7.91 14.40
CA TYR A 103 8.78 -6.55 14.51
C TYR A 103 7.32 -6.58 14.97
N SER A 104 7.04 -6.12 16.19
CA SER A 104 5.72 -6.18 16.86
C SER A 104 4.92 -4.86 16.80
N GLU A 105 5.56 -3.73 16.48
CA GLU A 105 4.89 -2.43 16.49
C GLU A 105 3.88 -2.24 15.34
N PRO A 106 2.76 -1.53 15.56
CA PRO A 106 1.75 -1.34 14.53
C PRO A 106 2.19 -0.32 13.46
N VAL A 107 2.44 -0.79 12.23
CA VAL A 107 2.75 0.06 11.08
C VAL A 107 1.47 0.55 10.40
N LYS A 108 1.33 1.86 10.21
CA LYS A 108 0.21 2.42 9.44
C LYS A 108 0.54 2.51 7.96
N SER A 109 -0.49 2.38 7.13
CA SER A 109 -0.41 2.75 5.72
C SER A 109 -0.04 4.23 5.57
N LYS A 110 0.82 4.54 4.58
CA LYS A 110 1.37 5.89 4.28
C LYS A 110 2.41 6.41 5.28
N GLU A 111 2.93 5.56 6.15
CA GLU A 111 4.13 5.91 6.91
C GLU A 111 5.37 5.73 6.02
N ASP A 112 6.38 6.57 6.23
CA ASP A 112 7.64 6.43 5.52
C ASP A 112 8.40 5.20 6.02
N VAL A 113 8.85 4.42 5.04
CA VAL A 113 9.68 3.24 5.22
C VAL A 113 10.83 3.31 4.22
N ILE A 114 11.93 2.65 4.58
CA ILE A 114 13.06 2.44 3.69
C ILE A 114 12.76 1.15 2.92
N VAL A 115 12.83 1.23 1.60
CA VAL A 115 12.56 0.12 0.69
C VAL A 115 13.87 -0.27 0.03
N HIS A 116 14.27 -1.53 0.21
CA HIS A 116 15.28 -2.16 -0.62
C HIS A 116 14.56 -3.00 -1.65
N CYS A 117 14.74 -2.70 -2.94
CA CYS A 117 14.14 -3.42 -4.05
C CYS A 117 15.24 -3.82 -5.04
N GLY A 118 15.64 -5.09 -5.01
CA GLY A 118 16.84 -5.55 -5.70
C GLY A 118 18.07 -4.78 -5.23
N PHE A 119 18.76 -4.11 -6.16
CA PHE A 119 19.94 -3.29 -5.89
C PHE A 119 19.62 -1.84 -5.49
N ARG A 120 18.33 -1.43 -5.52
CA ARG A 120 17.92 -0.04 -5.23
C ARG A 120 17.51 0.11 -3.78
N ARG A 121 17.95 1.20 -3.15
CA ARG A 121 17.55 1.63 -1.80
C ARG A 121 16.94 3.02 -1.90
N PHE A 122 15.79 3.24 -1.29
CA PHE A 122 15.11 4.55 -1.30
C PHE A 122 14.07 4.62 -0.18
N ARG A 123 13.58 5.82 0.13
CA ARG A 123 12.44 6.03 1.05
C ARG A 123 11.17 6.22 0.25
N ALA A 124 10.08 5.64 0.75
CA ALA A 124 8.75 5.84 0.19
C ALA A 124 7.66 5.54 1.23
N SER A 125 6.46 6.09 1.02
CA SER A 125 5.29 5.79 1.86
C SER A 125 4.32 4.82 1.16
N PRO A 126 4.34 3.51 1.48
CA PRO A 126 3.50 2.52 0.82
C PRO A 126 2.02 2.61 1.20
N LEU A 127 1.18 2.24 0.25
CA LEU A 127 -0.19 1.83 0.51
C LEU A 127 -0.27 0.32 0.65
N TYR A 128 -0.67 -0.16 1.82
CA TYR A 128 -0.92 -1.58 2.03
C TYR A 128 -2.32 -1.97 1.56
N SER A 129 -2.39 -3.03 0.76
CA SER A 129 -3.63 -3.56 0.20
C SER A 129 -3.68 -5.08 0.31
N GLN A 130 -4.87 -5.64 0.31
CA GLN A 130 -5.04 -7.08 0.34
C GLN A 130 -4.46 -7.75 -0.91
N HIS A 131 -3.81 -8.91 -0.73
CA HIS A 131 -3.38 -9.75 -1.82
C HIS A 131 -4.55 -10.66 -2.27
N THR A 132 -5.27 -10.22 -3.30
CA THR A 132 -6.40 -10.94 -3.91
C THR A 132 -6.26 -10.99 -5.42
N SER A 133 -6.90 -11.98 -6.06
CA SER A 133 -6.92 -12.12 -7.53
C SER A 133 -7.99 -11.26 -8.23
N ALA A 134 -8.79 -10.50 -7.48
CA ALA A 134 -9.81 -9.62 -8.04
C ALA A 134 -9.21 -8.26 -8.45
N ASP A 135 -9.88 -7.50 -9.31
CA ASP A 135 -9.34 -6.21 -9.81
C ASP A 135 -9.25 -5.12 -8.74
N LYS A 136 -10.16 -5.16 -7.75
CA LYS A 136 -10.21 -4.22 -6.63
C LYS A 136 -9.59 -4.84 -5.40
N HIS A 137 -8.68 -4.09 -4.78
CA HIS A 137 -7.99 -4.50 -3.56
C HIS A 137 -8.36 -3.57 -2.43
N LYS A 138 -8.83 -4.14 -1.32
CA LYS A 138 -9.19 -3.37 -0.14
C LYS A 138 -7.91 -2.80 0.49
N LEU A 139 -7.90 -1.50 0.76
CA LEU A 139 -6.84 -0.85 1.54
C LEU A 139 -6.87 -1.40 2.97
N GLU A 140 -5.72 -1.80 3.47
CA GLU A 140 -5.51 -2.05 4.90
C GLU A 140 -4.93 -0.81 5.56
N LYS A 141 -5.52 -0.39 6.68
CA LYS A 141 -5.03 0.80 7.41
C LYS A 141 -3.72 0.51 8.14
N PHE A 142 -3.50 -0.74 8.51
CA PHE A 142 -2.36 -1.23 9.25
C PHE A 142 -1.77 -2.47 8.57
N PHE A 143 -0.48 -2.69 8.77
CA PHE A 143 0.18 -3.91 8.32
C PHE A 143 0.01 -5.03 9.36
N HIS A 144 -0.92 -5.95 9.07
CA HIS A 144 -1.18 -7.14 9.89
C HIS A 144 -0.06 -8.19 9.75
N ALA A 145 0.32 -8.83 10.86
CA ALA A 145 1.45 -9.77 10.90
C ALA A 145 1.22 -11.09 10.16
N ASP A 146 0.01 -11.64 10.23
CA ASP A 146 -0.24 -13.01 9.77
C ASP A 146 -0.40 -13.13 8.24
N THR A 147 -0.67 -12.01 7.58
CA THR A 147 -1.10 -11.99 6.18
C THR A 147 -0.08 -11.29 5.28
N ALA A 148 0.16 -11.87 4.11
CA ALA A 148 0.89 -11.18 3.05
C ALA A 148 0.03 -10.04 2.48
N VAL A 149 0.62 -8.86 2.36
CA VAL A 149 -0.02 -7.66 1.82
C VAL A 149 0.74 -7.18 0.60
N VAL A 150 0.03 -6.44 -0.26
CA VAL A 150 0.67 -5.76 -1.40
C VAL A 150 0.88 -4.30 -1.05
N ALA A 151 2.13 -3.88 -1.01
CA ALA A 151 2.56 -2.50 -0.85
C ALA A 151 2.67 -1.83 -2.23
N SER A 152 1.87 -0.81 -2.49
CA SER A 152 1.93 -0.01 -3.72
C SER A 152 2.64 1.32 -3.46
N ILE A 153 3.66 1.63 -4.27
CA ILE A 153 4.50 2.84 -4.16
C ILE A 153 4.86 3.38 -5.55
N TYR A 154 5.20 4.66 -5.63
CA TYR A 154 5.92 5.20 -6.79
C TYR A 154 7.42 4.95 -6.62
N ALA A 155 8.03 4.31 -7.60
CA ALA A 155 9.47 4.03 -7.60
C ALA A 155 9.95 3.80 -9.05
N PRO A 156 11.28 3.87 -9.28
CA PRO A 156 11.87 3.50 -10.57
C PRO A 156 11.50 2.06 -10.94
N ILE A 157 11.23 1.83 -12.22
CA ILE A 157 10.87 0.52 -12.73
C ILE A 157 12.03 -0.44 -12.49
N THR A 158 11.72 -1.64 -12.01
CA THR A 158 12.67 -2.74 -11.88
C THR A 158 11.98 -3.99 -12.43
N PHE A 159 12.68 -4.81 -13.21
CA PHE A 159 12.08 -6.03 -13.74
C PHE A 159 12.11 -7.16 -12.69
N PRO A 160 10.98 -7.86 -12.42
CA PRO A 160 10.99 -9.05 -11.56
C PRO A 160 11.82 -10.18 -12.20
N PRO A 161 12.40 -11.11 -11.42
CA PRO A 161 12.31 -11.23 -9.97
C PRO A 161 13.27 -10.27 -9.25
N ALA A 162 12.76 -9.55 -8.25
CA ALA A 162 13.57 -8.73 -7.35
C ALA A 162 13.12 -8.97 -5.91
N SER A 163 14.05 -9.27 -5.02
CA SER A 163 13.78 -9.36 -3.58
C SER A 163 13.49 -7.97 -3.03
N VAL A 164 12.60 -7.92 -2.03
CA VAL A 164 12.19 -6.68 -1.39
C VAL A 164 12.35 -6.81 0.12
N LEU A 165 12.98 -5.82 0.72
CA LEU A 165 13.02 -5.64 2.17
C LEU A 165 12.45 -4.27 2.51
N LEU A 166 11.64 -4.20 3.57
CA LEU A 166 11.17 -2.96 4.15
C LEU A 166 11.83 -2.78 5.51
N PHE A 167 12.35 -1.58 5.77
CA PHE A 167 12.91 -1.20 7.06
C PHE A 167 12.15 0.01 7.61
N LYS A 168 12.00 0.02 8.93
CA LYS A 168 11.55 1.20 9.66
C LYS A 168 12.77 1.84 10.33
N GLN A 169 12.94 3.14 10.10
CA GLN A 169 13.94 3.93 10.79
C GLN A 169 13.35 4.44 12.12
N GLU A 170 14.02 4.15 13.22
CA GLU A 170 13.69 4.68 14.55
C GLU A 170 14.38 6.02 14.81
N SER A 171 14.05 6.67 15.93
CA SER A 171 14.64 7.97 16.34
C SER A 171 16.16 7.92 16.41
N ASP A 172 16.70 6.75 16.79
CA ASP A 172 18.12 6.56 17.08
C ASP A 172 18.94 6.26 15.81
N GLY A 173 18.29 6.33 14.63
CA GLY A 173 18.90 6.03 13.34
C GLY A 173 19.00 4.53 13.02
N VAL A 174 18.59 3.65 13.95
CA VAL A 174 18.59 2.20 13.75
C VAL A 174 17.52 1.82 12.74
N GLN A 175 17.87 0.92 11.81
CA GLN A 175 16.97 0.42 10.79
C GLN A 175 16.48 -0.99 11.16
N ASN A 176 15.24 -1.08 11.62
CA ASN A 176 14.63 -2.35 12.01
C ASN A 176 13.92 -3.01 10.84
N LEU A 177 14.17 -4.31 10.65
CA LEU A 177 13.56 -5.08 9.57
C LEU A 177 12.06 -5.23 9.80
N LEU A 178 11.29 -4.57 8.94
CA LEU A 178 9.83 -4.53 9.03
C LEU A 178 9.19 -5.72 8.33
N ALA A 179 9.62 -5.97 7.09
CA ALA A 179 8.99 -6.94 6.22
C ALA A 179 9.94 -7.45 5.16
N THR A 180 9.71 -8.69 4.75
CA THR A 180 10.42 -9.36 3.68
C THR A 180 9.45 -9.73 2.57
N GLY A 181 9.91 -9.76 1.33
CA GLY A 181 9.04 -9.98 0.20
C GLY A 181 9.72 -9.97 -1.15
N SER A 182 8.91 -9.81 -2.18
CA SER A 182 9.36 -9.76 -3.56
C SER A 182 8.54 -8.75 -4.37
N LEU A 183 9.13 -8.29 -5.47
CA LEU A 183 8.44 -7.45 -6.44
C LEU A 183 7.39 -8.30 -7.18
N LEU A 184 6.11 -7.96 -7.01
CA LEU A 184 5.00 -8.68 -7.63
C LEU A 184 4.79 -8.26 -9.08
N SER A 185 4.59 -6.95 -9.30
CA SER A 185 4.33 -6.40 -10.63
C SER A 185 4.55 -4.90 -10.66
N VAL A 186 4.82 -4.37 -11.86
CA VAL A 186 4.87 -2.94 -12.12
C VAL A 186 3.61 -2.58 -12.91
N ASN A 187 2.57 -2.11 -12.21
CA ASN A 187 1.28 -1.83 -12.84
C ASN A 187 0.51 -0.72 -12.08
N PRO A 188 0.32 0.46 -12.70
CA PRO A 188 -0.45 1.57 -12.11
C PRO A 188 -1.97 1.35 -12.12
N ASN A 189 -2.47 0.38 -12.89
CA ASN A 189 -3.90 0.08 -12.98
C ASN A 189 -4.43 -0.76 -11.82
N ARG A 190 -3.57 -1.27 -10.94
CA ARG A 190 -3.99 -2.00 -9.74
C ARG A 190 -4.83 -1.08 -8.84
N LEU A 191 -6.11 -1.42 -8.62
CA LEU A 191 -7.03 -0.57 -7.89
C LEU A 191 -6.92 -0.80 -6.38
N VAL A 192 -6.37 0.17 -5.65
CA VAL A 192 -6.44 0.20 -4.19
C VAL A 192 -7.64 1.03 -3.75
N VAL A 193 -8.56 0.42 -2.98
CA VAL A 193 -9.84 1.01 -2.61
C VAL A 193 -9.98 1.10 -1.09
N LYS A 194 -10.12 2.33 -0.59
CA LYS A 194 -10.43 2.61 0.81
C LYS A 194 -11.92 2.39 1.08
N ARG A 195 -12.21 1.56 2.08
CA ARG A 195 -13.56 1.33 2.61
C ARG A 195 -13.81 2.22 3.84
N VAL A 196 -14.95 2.88 3.88
CA VAL A 196 -15.51 3.57 5.05
C VAL A 196 -16.85 2.95 5.38
N VAL A 197 -17.14 2.75 6.66
CA VAL A 197 -18.41 2.19 7.13
C VAL A 197 -19.07 3.23 8.01
N LEU A 198 -20.26 3.69 7.63
CA LEU A 198 -21.09 4.54 8.48
C LEU A 198 -22.03 3.64 9.29
N SER A 199 -22.20 3.96 10.57
CA SER A 199 -23.04 3.20 11.49
C SER A 199 -24.28 3.99 11.88
N GLY A 200 -25.42 3.31 11.93
CA GLY A 200 -26.68 3.83 12.44
C GLY A 200 -27.33 2.85 13.40
N HIS A 201 -28.16 3.37 14.28
CA HIS A 201 -28.90 2.58 15.26
C HIS A 201 -30.38 2.48 14.87
N PRO A 202 -30.99 1.29 14.85
CA PRO A 202 -32.42 1.14 14.66
C PRO A 202 -33.17 1.70 15.88
N PHE A 203 -34.12 2.60 15.67
CA PHE A 203 -34.90 3.24 16.74
C PHE A 203 -36.31 2.67 16.84
N LYS A 204 -37.08 2.68 15.74
CA LYS A 204 -38.42 2.05 15.67
C LYS A 204 -38.35 0.89 14.69
N ILE A 205 -38.73 -0.30 15.15
CA ILE A 205 -38.63 -1.54 14.36
C ILE A 205 -40.04 -2.07 14.10
N PHE A 206 -40.33 -2.30 12.83
CA PHE A 206 -41.50 -3.02 12.33
C PHE A 206 -41.04 -4.32 11.66
N SER A 207 -41.96 -5.10 11.09
CA SER A 207 -41.64 -6.42 10.51
C SER A 207 -40.56 -6.38 9.41
N LYS A 208 -40.66 -5.47 8.44
CA LYS A 208 -39.67 -5.29 7.34
C LYS A 208 -39.19 -3.85 7.18
N LEU A 209 -39.63 -2.95 8.06
CA LEU A 209 -39.30 -1.54 8.04
C LEU A 209 -38.66 -1.17 9.37
N ALA A 210 -37.65 -0.30 9.33
CA ALA A 210 -37.09 0.27 10.55
C ALA A 210 -36.73 1.73 10.34
N VAL A 211 -36.93 2.54 11.36
CA VAL A 211 -36.42 3.91 11.42
C VAL A 211 -35.02 3.86 11.99
N VAL A 212 -34.03 4.35 11.25
CA VAL A 212 -32.62 4.39 11.65
C VAL A 212 -32.24 5.82 12.01
N ARG A 213 -31.47 5.99 13.08
CA ARG A 213 -30.91 7.28 13.55
C ARG A 213 -29.39 7.22 13.68
N TYR A 214 -28.75 8.38 13.81
CA TYR A 214 -27.31 8.57 14.02
C TYR A 214 -26.39 8.10 12.88
N MET A 215 -26.93 7.67 11.73
CA MET A 215 -26.11 7.43 10.53
C MET A 215 -25.79 8.73 9.79
N PHE A 216 -26.76 9.65 9.75
CA PHE A 216 -26.67 10.97 9.15
C PHE A 216 -27.31 11.98 10.09
N PHE A 217 -27.01 13.26 9.87
CA PHE A 217 -27.58 14.37 10.64
C PHE A 217 -28.39 15.33 9.75
N ASN A 218 -28.14 15.35 8.45
CA ASN A 218 -28.89 16.18 7.49
C ASN A 218 -29.82 15.33 6.63
N ARG A 219 -30.95 15.92 6.23
CA ARG A 219 -31.90 15.32 5.28
C ARG A 219 -31.28 15.09 3.90
N GLU A 220 -30.45 16.03 3.44
CA GLU A 220 -29.80 15.99 2.13
C GLU A 220 -28.85 14.80 1.98
N ASP A 221 -28.09 14.49 3.03
CA ASP A 221 -27.19 13.34 3.05
C ASP A 221 -27.96 12.02 2.85
N VAL A 222 -29.12 11.88 3.50
CA VAL A 222 -29.99 10.70 3.35
C VAL A 222 -30.48 10.55 1.91
N LEU A 223 -30.85 11.67 1.26
CA LEU A 223 -31.28 11.66 -0.14
C LEU A 223 -30.13 11.31 -1.08
N TRP A 224 -28.95 11.87 -0.86
CA TRP A 224 -27.74 11.61 -1.65
C TRP A 224 -27.33 10.13 -1.59
N PHE A 225 -27.35 9.54 -0.39
CA PHE A 225 -26.95 8.15 -0.18
C PHE A 225 -28.08 7.14 -0.32
N LYS A 226 -29.29 7.56 -0.74
CA LYS A 226 -30.45 6.68 -0.95
C LYS A 226 -30.18 5.47 -1.85
N PRO A 227 -29.39 5.55 -2.94
CA PRO A 227 -29.09 4.40 -3.79
C PRO A 227 -28.17 3.35 -3.16
N VAL A 228 -27.57 3.63 -2.01
CA VAL A 228 -26.57 2.75 -1.38
C VAL A 228 -27.26 1.65 -0.57
N GLU A 229 -26.80 0.41 -0.75
CA GLU A 229 -27.27 -0.75 0.01
C GLU A 229 -26.80 -0.67 1.47
N LEU A 230 -27.73 -0.94 2.38
CA LEU A 230 -27.50 -1.08 3.81
C LEU A 230 -27.32 -2.55 4.15
N ARG A 231 -26.44 -2.83 5.11
CA ARG A 231 -26.26 -4.16 5.71
C ARG A 231 -26.29 -4.04 7.21
N THR A 232 -26.64 -5.10 7.92
CA THR A 232 -26.53 -5.11 9.38
C THR A 232 -25.46 -6.07 9.87
N LYS A 233 -25.05 -5.94 11.14
CA LYS A 233 -24.06 -6.87 11.72
C LYS A 233 -24.56 -8.30 11.73
N TRP A 234 -25.87 -8.48 11.86
CA TRP A 234 -26.54 -9.79 11.87
C TRP A 234 -26.93 -10.28 10.46
N GLY A 235 -26.36 -9.69 9.41
CA GLY A 235 -26.45 -10.20 8.04
C GLY A 235 -27.70 -9.79 7.26
N ARG A 236 -28.56 -8.92 7.80
CA ARG A 236 -29.71 -8.37 7.07
C ARG A 236 -29.27 -7.38 6.01
N ARG A 237 -30.06 -7.25 4.94
CA ARG A 237 -29.80 -6.34 3.82
C ARG A 237 -31.01 -5.46 3.59
N GLY A 238 -30.76 -4.20 3.21
CA GLY A 238 -31.82 -3.23 3.06
C GLY A 238 -31.43 -2.01 2.25
N HIS A 239 -32.38 -1.10 2.09
CA HIS A 239 -32.19 0.17 1.40
C HIS A 239 -32.97 1.28 2.11
N ILE A 240 -32.55 2.52 1.86
CA ILE A 240 -33.24 3.71 2.37
C ILE A 240 -34.50 3.94 1.55
N LYS A 241 -35.65 4.06 2.21
CA LYS A 241 -36.93 4.36 1.57
C LYS A 241 -37.14 5.87 1.48
N GLU A 242 -37.15 6.54 2.63
CA GLU A 242 -37.39 7.98 2.72
C GLU A 242 -36.73 8.60 3.96
N PRO A 243 -36.26 9.87 3.88
CA PRO A 243 -35.84 10.63 5.04
C PRO A 243 -37.04 11.13 5.87
N LEU A 244 -36.90 11.12 7.19
CA LEU A 244 -37.87 11.63 8.16
C LEU A 244 -37.34 12.89 8.83
N GLY A 245 -38.11 13.99 8.75
CA GLY A 245 -37.74 15.28 9.33
C GLY A 245 -36.45 15.86 8.75
N THR A 246 -35.76 16.65 9.57
CA THR A 246 -34.53 17.39 9.24
C THR A 246 -33.26 16.76 9.81
N HIS A 247 -33.34 16.05 10.94
CA HIS A 247 -32.21 15.52 11.72
C HIS A 247 -31.59 14.20 11.21
N GLY A 248 -31.71 13.91 9.90
CA GLY A 248 -31.08 12.71 9.31
C GLY A 248 -31.69 11.37 9.72
N HIS A 249 -32.89 11.37 10.33
CA HIS A 249 -33.66 10.14 10.53
C HIS A 249 -34.13 9.61 9.17
N MET A 250 -34.21 8.29 9.04
CA MET A 250 -34.60 7.67 7.77
C MET A 250 -35.39 6.38 8.00
N LYS A 251 -36.42 6.17 7.18
CA LYS A 251 -37.08 4.86 7.07
C LYS A 251 -36.27 4.00 6.12
N CYS A 252 -35.91 2.81 6.58
CA CYS A 252 -35.20 1.80 5.82
C CYS A 252 -36.06 0.54 5.71
N GLN A 253 -36.00 -0.10 4.55
CA GLN A 253 -36.65 -1.39 4.31
C GLN A 253 -35.59 -2.48 4.29
N PHE A 254 -35.85 -3.58 4.98
CA PHE A 254 -34.97 -4.74 5.09
C PHE A 254 -35.65 -6.02 4.60
N ASP A 255 -34.84 -7.04 4.30
CA ASP A 255 -35.28 -8.38 3.93
C ASP A 255 -36.06 -9.09 5.04
N GLY A 256 -35.72 -8.82 6.31
CA GLY A 256 -36.41 -9.36 7.48
C GLY A 256 -36.41 -8.41 8.68
N GLN A 257 -37.01 -8.86 9.77
CA GLN A 257 -37.11 -8.06 11.00
C GLN A 257 -35.74 -7.88 11.66
N LEU A 258 -35.44 -6.64 12.06
CA LEU A 258 -34.23 -6.30 12.79
C LEU A 258 -34.37 -6.60 14.28
N LYS A 259 -33.26 -6.92 14.94
CA LYS A 259 -33.17 -6.94 16.40
C LYS A 259 -32.92 -5.53 16.92
N SER A 260 -33.41 -5.21 18.11
CA SER A 260 -33.18 -3.89 18.75
C SER A 260 -31.69 -3.60 18.99
N GLN A 261 -30.89 -4.63 19.28
CA GLN A 261 -29.44 -4.55 19.48
C GLN A 261 -28.62 -4.55 18.16
N ASP A 262 -29.27 -4.63 17.00
CA ASP A 262 -28.56 -4.67 15.73
C ASP A 262 -28.00 -3.27 15.37
N THR A 263 -26.95 -3.24 14.56
CA THR A 263 -26.37 -2.00 14.02
C THR A 263 -26.50 -2.00 12.52
N VAL A 264 -27.10 -0.95 11.97
CA VAL A 264 -27.20 -0.76 10.53
C VAL A 264 -25.90 -0.11 10.04
N LEU A 265 -25.32 -0.66 8.99
CA LEU A 265 -24.04 -0.27 8.43
C LEU A 265 -24.20 0.06 6.95
N MET A 266 -23.70 1.21 6.53
CA MET A 266 -23.56 1.56 5.12
C MET A 266 -22.09 1.52 4.74
N THR A 267 -21.77 0.85 3.64
CA THR A 267 -20.38 0.72 3.19
C THR A 267 -20.12 1.59 1.96
N LEU A 268 -19.16 2.50 2.09
CA LEU A 268 -18.75 3.43 1.04
C LEU A 268 -17.30 3.18 0.64
N TYR A 269 -17.01 3.40 -0.65
CA TYR A 269 -15.71 3.13 -1.24
C TYR A 269 -15.14 4.35 -1.95
N LYS A 270 -13.82 4.49 -1.92
CA LYS A 270 -13.08 5.49 -2.70
C LYS A 270 -11.74 4.89 -3.14
N ARG A 271 -11.37 5.05 -4.40
CA ARG A 271 -10.02 4.72 -4.89
C ARG A 271 -9.00 5.64 -4.23
N VAL A 272 -7.89 5.06 -3.78
CA VAL A 272 -6.77 5.78 -3.18
C VAL A 272 -5.50 5.48 -3.95
N PHE A 273 -4.64 6.49 -4.06
CA PHE A 273 -3.38 6.43 -4.77
C PHE A 273 -2.22 6.64 -3.78
N PRO A 274 -1.04 6.04 -4.04
CA PRO A 274 0.14 6.30 -3.23
C PRO A 274 0.52 7.78 -3.31
N ARG A 275 1.30 8.24 -2.34
CA ARG A 275 1.84 9.61 -2.33
C ARG A 275 3.19 9.61 -3.03
N TRP A 276 3.50 10.70 -3.73
CA TRP A 276 4.83 10.91 -4.30
C TRP A 276 5.80 11.35 -3.20
N THR A 277 6.42 10.38 -2.54
CA THR A 277 7.41 10.58 -1.46
C THR A 277 8.70 9.83 -1.74
N PHE A 278 8.96 9.55 -3.02
CA PHE A 278 10.19 8.89 -3.45
C PHE A 278 11.39 9.79 -3.18
N ASP A 279 12.28 9.32 -2.31
CA ASP A 279 13.56 9.94 -2.04
C ASP A 279 14.67 8.89 -2.24
N PRO A 280 15.59 9.09 -3.21
CA PRO A 280 16.70 8.17 -3.43
C PRO A 280 17.70 8.16 -2.26
N TYR A 281 17.73 9.22 -1.44
CA TYR A 281 18.63 9.29 -0.31
C TYR A 281 18.08 8.49 0.88
N VAL A 282 18.92 7.61 1.41
CA VAL A 282 18.64 6.84 2.63
C VAL A 282 19.77 7.16 3.62
N PRO A 283 19.45 7.67 4.82
CA PRO A 283 20.46 7.89 5.86
C PRO A 283 21.18 6.59 6.19
N GLU A 284 22.47 6.71 6.50
CA GLU A 284 23.27 5.57 6.96
C GLU A 284 22.68 5.03 8.28
N PRO A 285 22.48 3.70 8.38
CA PRO A 285 22.00 3.10 9.61
C PRO A 285 23.07 3.24 10.71
N THR A 286 22.64 3.62 11.90
CA THR A 286 23.47 3.35 13.09
C THR A 286 23.53 1.84 13.32
N ARG A 287 24.61 1.39 13.98
CA ARG A 287 24.85 -0.04 14.21
C ARG A 287 23.65 -0.65 14.92
N TRP A 288 23.05 -1.67 14.30
CA TRP A 288 21.94 -2.39 14.88
C TRP A 288 22.38 -3.03 16.20
N ARG A 289 21.57 -2.84 17.23
CA ARG A 289 21.76 -3.45 18.55
C ARG A 289 20.48 -4.19 18.89
N ASP A 290 20.63 -5.36 19.50
CA ASP A 290 19.52 -5.98 20.21
C ASP A 290 19.09 -5.01 21.31
N SER A 291 17.92 -4.40 21.15
CA SER A 291 17.26 -3.73 22.26
C SER A 291 16.89 -4.82 23.27
N ILE A 292 17.76 -5.07 24.25
CA ILE A 292 17.38 -5.72 25.49
C ILE A 292 16.19 -4.93 26.03
N LEU A 293 15.08 -5.62 26.28
CA LEU A 293 13.88 -5.07 26.90
C LEU A 293 14.28 -4.14 28.06
N PRO A 294 13.87 -2.86 28.07
CA PRO A 294 14.08 -2.03 29.25
C PRO A 294 13.17 -2.57 30.37
N GLY A 295 13.71 -3.43 31.23
CA GLY A 295 12.94 -4.02 32.33
C GLY A 295 13.59 -5.12 33.18
N LEU A 296 14.82 -5.57 32.91
CA LEU A 296 15.47 -6.62 33.72
C LEU A 296 16.96 -6.37 33.99
N GLU A 297 17.34 -5.12 34.24
CA GLU A 297 18.62 -4.80 34.89
C GLU A 297 18.31 -3.96 36.12
N GLY A 298 18.05 -4.64 37.25
CA GLY A 298 17.72 -3.97 38.49
C GLY A 298 17.31 -4.91 39.62
N GLU A 299 17.95 -6.07 39.76
CA GLU A 299 17.87 -6.87 41.00
C GLU A 299 19.07 -7.84 41.06
N GLU A 300 20.29 -7.31 41.13
CA GLU A 300 21.40 -8.01 41.76
C GLU A 300 22.26 -7.00 42.53
N LYS A 301 22.42 -7.29 43.83
CA LYS A 301 23.17 -6.58 44.89
C LYS A 301 22.38 -5.57 45.73
N MET A 302 21.69 -6.09 46.74
CA MET A 302 21.91 -5.65 48.12
C MET A 302 21.48 -6.75 49.11
N ASP A 303 22.42 -7.06 50.01
CA ASP A 303 22.38 -7.87 51.24
C ASP A 303 22.34 -9.42 51.14
#